data_AF-A0A520IQ32-F1
#
_entry.id   AF-A0A520IQ32-F1
#
_cell.length_a   1.000
_cell.length_b   1.000
_cell.length_c   1.000
_cell.angle_alpha   90.00
_cell.angle_beta   90.00
_cell.angle_gamma   90.00
#
_symmetry.space_group_name_H-M   'P 1'
#
loop_
_entity.id
_entity.type
_entity.pdbx_description
1 polymer ?
#
loop_
_entity_poly.entity_id
_entity_poly.type
_entity_poly.pdbx_seq_one_letter_code
_entity_poly.pdbx_strand_id
1 'polypeptide(L)'
;MPYTFRKYSGFNVNEVKCWSLTSQIRVDNFEIQDTHSKRGASKFGTSIPSPMARMELFDTAFQMVSSDAQKGLQGSSVYHQLVSDALDMMQMLFNTNASDIGPGKKIWFKEWRVQENLNRLRGKPADHPHQLLEKAFSQVFSGHTAVEAFSSMESVYLIYYEDRLMGGTSPLTLFFTSPNWDRYLNDKQIANVPKGSDGISFFGDVHRALHQRDHAFVEYLYKLLLANPDGFKHSAGLRQYINKTIERHFPQFTHQFVEWASSGKSMDDYGTLVTNVEGQRLKINNVFFHHQNENAKRIKIRNASDFVIQPTSNKYTKQKDKDGNLVEVDPPLVLVEGMNFPGDYMEQNAAWDVTTRISYYLHQHTPLYERRLPQGDSLTVNYPFLTTSDFLEDYLMEMPFKINRGKFFTGSGGDFKYLLPIKKQYFNFFSFEDLKKNLNIQTNSEGISVTLKVPIRNKKGIREIPFTKTYSPAQIKSCKADIGIFPF
;
A
#
# COMPACT_ATOMS: atom_id res chain seq x y z
N MET A 1 -47.22 -5.52 -7.73
CA MET A 1 -46.47 -4.26 -7.89
C MET A 1 -46.10 -3.77 -6.50
N PRO A 2 -44.83 -3.41 -6.23
CA PRO A 2 -44.44 -2.91 -4.92
C PRO A 2 -44.96 -1.48 -4.74
N TYR A 3 -45.49 -1.19 -3.56
CA TYR A 3 -45.90 0.15 -3.15
C TYR A 3 -44.96 0.61 -2.04
N THR A 4 -44.69 1.91 -1.95
CA THR A 4 -43.85 2.46 -0.85
C THR A 4 -44.57 3.57 -0.10
N PHE A 5 -44.30 3.65 1.20
CA PHE A 5 -44.74 4.73 2.08
C PHE A 5 -43.52 5.53 2.54
N ARG A 6 -43.46 6.84 2.27
CA ARG A 6 -42.41 7.73 2.79
C ARG A 6 -43.04 8.85 3.62
N LYS A 7 -42.62 9.00 4.87
CA LYS A 7 -42.79 10.25 5.62
C LYS A 7 -41.67 11.20 5.20
N TYR A 8 -42.01 12.40 4.74
CA TYR A 8 -41.05 13.47 4.44
C TYR A 8 -41.10 14.55 5.53
N SER A 9 -40.02 15.31 5.68
CA SER A 9 -39.96 16.47 6.58
C SER A 9 -40.89 17.58 6.05
N GLY A 10 -41.88 17.99 6.85
CA GLY A 10 -43.00 18.86 6.42
C GLY A 10 -44.38 18.21 6.51
N PHE A 11 -44.50 17.07 7.21
CA PHE A 11 -45.72 16.27 7.33
C PHE A 11 -46.95 17.06 7.78
N ASN A 12 -47.93 17.19 6.88
CA ASN A 12 -49.29 17.64 7.17
C ASN A 12 -50.20 16.41 7.35
N VAL A 13 -50.87 16.31 8.50
CA VAL A 13 -51.74 15.17 8.87
C VAL A 13 -52.90 14.98 7.88
N ASN A 14 -53.28 16.04 7.16
CA ASN A 14 -54.40 16.03 6.21
C ASN A 14 -54.00 15.66 4.76
N GLU A 15 -52.70 15.44 4.48
CA GLU A 15 -52.18 15.08 3.15
C GLU A 15 -51.57 13.68 3.13
N VAL A 16 -52.23 12.70 3.75
CA VAL A 16 -51.81 11.29 3.63
C VAL A 16 -52.09 10.82 2.20
N LYS A 17 -51.11 11.00 1.30
CA LYS A 17 -51.14 10.34 -0.01
C LYS A 17 -50.97 8.84 0.23
N CYS A 18 -52.01 8.09 -0.12
CA CYS A 18 -52.02 6.63 -0.11
C CYS A 18 -50.83 6.06 -0.92
N TRP A 19 -50.55 4.77 -0.72
CA TRP A 19 -49.61 3.97 -1.51
C TRP A 19 -49.51 4.42 -2.97
N SER A 20 -48.41 5.09 -3.32
CA SER A 20 -48.13 5.52 -4.69
C SER A 20 -47.41 4.42 -5.46
N LEU A 21 -47.71 4.28 -6.76
CA LEU A 21 -46.91 3.46 -7.67
C LEU A 21 -45.48 4.01 -7.70
N THR A 22 -44.52 3.18 -7.32
CA THR A 22 -43.10 3.51 -7.50
C THR A 22 -42.75 3.42 -8.97
N SER A 23 -42.16 4.47 -9.54
CA SER A 23 -41.33 4.31 -10.73
C SER A 23 -40.19 3.34 -10.39
N GLN A 24 -39.83 2.46 -11.31
CA GLN A 24 -38.60 1.68 -11.16
C GLN A 24 -37.45 2.67 -10.92
N ILE A 25 -36.63 2.44 -9.90
CA ILE A 25 -35.37 3.15 -9.75
C ILE A 25 -34.53 2.75 -10.96
N ARG A 26 -34.46 3.64 -11.94
CA ARG A 26 -33.58 3.47 -13.09
C ARG A 26 -32.29 4.21 -12.80
N VAL A 27 -31.18 3.54 -13.06
CA VAL A 27 -29.82 4.05 -12.80
C VAL A 27 -29.51 5.29 -13.64
N ASP A 28 -30.20 5.47 -14.76
CA ASP A 28 -30.08 6.61 -15.69
C ASP A 28 -30.64 7.94 -15.14
N ASN A 29 -31.58 7.90 -14.18
CA ASN A 29 -32.29 9.07 -13.65
C ASN A 29 -32.11 9.27 -12.13
N PHE A 30 -31.10 8.63 -11.53
CA PHE A 30 -30.86 8.72 -10.08
C PHE A 30 -29.80 9.78 -9.75
N GLU A 31 -30.21 10.83 -9.03
CA GLU A 31 -29.27 11.85 -8.53
C GLU A 31 -28.62 11.39 -7.22
N ILE A 32 -27.28 11.35 -7.21
CA ILE A 32 -26.50 10.93 -6.05
C ILE A 32 -26.28 12.11 -5.10
N GLN A 33 -26.96 12.09 -3.96
CA GLN A 33 -26.74 13.08 -2.90
C GLN A 33 -25.54 12.72 -2.03
N ASP A 34 -24.82 13.73 -1.56
CA ASP A 34 -23.71 13.52 -0.61
C ASP A 34 -24.27 13.18 0.76
N THR A 35 -23.55 12.33 1.47
CA THR A 35 -23.92 11.98 2.85
C THR A 35 -23.11 12.80 3.84
N HIS A 36 -23.79 13.48 4.77
CA HIS A 36 -23.13 14.15 5.90
C HIS A 36 -22.45 13.16 6.87
N SER A 37 -22.76 11.87 6.79
CA SER A 37 -22.11 10.83 7.60
C SER A 37 -20.74 10.47 7.02
N LYS A 38 -19.70 10.56 7.85
CA LYS A 38 -18.30 10.29 7.47
C LYS A 38 -18.08 8.90 6.84
N ARG A 39 -18.87 7.89 7.23
CA ARG A 39 -18.98 6.58 6.55
C ARG A 39 -20.37 5.98 6.68
N GLY A 40 -21.07 5.81 5.57
CA GLY A 40 -22.42 5.27 5.52
C GLY A 40 -22.50 3.83 5.02
N ALA A 41 -21.48 3.33 4.31
CA ALA A 41 -21.49 2.00 3.68
C ALA A 41 -21.66 0.85 4.68
N SER A 42 -21.08 0.98 5.88
CA SER A 42 -21.24 -0.01 6.96
C SER A 42 -22.69 -0.17 7.44
N LYS A 43 -23.50 0.90 7.39
CA LYS A 43 -24.93 0.86 7.73
C LYS A 43 -25.77 0.09 6.70
N PHE A 44 -25.33 0.00 5.44
CA PHE A 44 -25.95 -0.90 4.47
C PHE A 44 -25.66 -2.37 4.78
N GLY A 45 -24.55 -2.65 5.49
CA GLY A 45 -24.20 -3.99 5.96
C GLY A 45 -25.24 -4.61 6.90
N THR A 46 -25.96 -3.82 7.71
CA THR A 46 -27.02 -4.32 8.59
C THR A 46 -28.34 -4.60 7.86
N SER A 47 -28.50 -4.09 6.64
CA SER A 47 -29.74 -4.18 5.85
C SER A 47 -29.61 -5.10 4.61
N ILE A 48 -28.39 -5.57 4.30
CA ILE A 48 -28.09 -6.45 3.17
C ILE A 48 -27.47 -7.73 3.72
N PRO A 49 -28.27 -8.79 3.94
CA PRO A 49 -27.87 -9.91 4.79
C PRO A 49 -26.92 -10.91 4.13
N SER A 50 -26.75 -10.90 2.80
CA SER A 50 -25.94 -11.91 2.09
C SER A 50 -24.72 -11.31 1.37
N PRO A 51 -23.61 -12.06 1.25
CA PRO A 51 -22.46 -11.64 0.44
C PRO A 51 -22.79 -11.34 -1.01
N MET A 52 -23.74 -12.07 -1.62
CA MET A 52 -24.14 -11.89 -3.02
C MET A 52 -24.88 -10.57 -3.23
N ALA A 53 -25.81 -10.23 -2.34
CA ALA A 53 -26.49 -8.94 -2.39
C ALA A 53 -25.49 -7.79 -2.14
N ARG A 54 -24.42 -8.04 -1.38
CA ARG A 54 -23.31 -7.09 -1.24
C ARG A 54 -22.52 -6.96 -2.54
N MET A 55 -22.22 -8.05 -3.27
CA MET A 55 -21.57 -7.98 -4.58
C MET A 55 -22.41 -7.15 -5.58
N GLU A 56 -23.73 -7.35 -5.62
CA GLU A 56 -24.65 -6.56 -6.45
C GLU A 56 -24.71 -5.09 -6.04
N LEU A 57 -24.63 -4.78 -4.74
CA LEU A 57 -24.55 -3.41 -4.26
C LEU A 57 -23.30 -2.69 -4.79
N PHE A 58 -22.15 -3.36 -4.83
CA PHE A 58 -20.93 -2.77 -5.39
C PHE A 58 -21.07 -2.53 -6.90
N ASP A 59 -21.63 -3.47 -7.65
CA ASP A 59 -21.89 -3.26 -9.09
C ASP A 59 -22.84 -2.08 -9.31
N THR A 60 -23.93 -2.01 -8.54
CA THR A 60 -24.85 -0.88 -8.55
C THR A 60 -24.15 0.44 -8.25
N ALA A 61 -23.22 0.47 -7.28
CA ALA A 61 -22.44 1.65 -6.96
C ALA A 61 -21.57 2.11 -8.14
N PHE A 62 -20.88 1.18 -8.81
CA PHE A 62 -20.11 1.50 -10.01
C PHE A 62 -20.99 2.01 -11.15
N GLN A 63 -22.16 1.40 -11.39
CA GLN A 63 -23.11 1.86 -12.40
C GLN A 63 -23.65 3.27 -12.10
N MET A 64 -24.02 3.54 -10.84
CA MET A 64 -24.54 4.85 -10.41
C MET A 64 -23.48 5.93 -10.56
N VAL A 65 -22.27 5.74 -10.02
CA VAL A 65 -21.17 6.72 -10.11
C VAL A 65 -20.74 6.95 -11.56
N SER A 66 -20.72 5.89 -12.38
CA SER A 66 -20.38 6.01 -13.80
C SER A 66 -21.51 6.59 -14.66
N SER A 67 -22.77 6.55 -14.23
CA SER A 67 -23.90 7.16 -14.94
C SER A 67 -24.23 8.58 -14.46
N ASP A 68 -23.74 8.99 -13.29
CA ASP A 68 -23.95 10.35 -12.77
C ASP A 68 -23.38 11.41 -13.72
N ALA A 69 -24.27 12.28 -14.22
CA ALA A 69 -23.94 13.37 -15.12
C ALA A 69 -23.47 14.64 -14.39
N GLN A 70 -23.86 14.82 -13.12
CA GLN A 70 -23.58 16.02 -12.33
C GLN A 70 -22.24 15.90 -11.59
N LYS A 71 -22.07 14.87 -10.76
CA LYS A 71 -20.85 14.67 -9.97
C LYS A 71 -19.84 13.77 -10.67
N GLY A 72 -20.32 12.81 -11.44
CA GLY A 72 -19.47 11.86 -12.16
C GLY A 72 -18.68 10.98 -11.21
N LEU A 73 -17.37 10.88 -11.45
CA LEU A 73 -16.50 9.90 -10.79
C LEU A 73 -16.07 10.31 -9.36
N GLN A 74 -16.32 11.56 -8.95
CA GLN A 74 -15.88 12.13 -7.68
C GLN A 74 -17.07 12.58 -6.83
N GLY A 75 -17.03 12.29 -5.54
CA GLY A 75 -18.10 12.66 -4.61
C GLY A 75 -17.93 12.02 -3.24
N SER A 76 -18.84 12.36 -2.32
CA SER A 76 -18.80 11.92 -0.92
C SER A 76 -20.03 11.10 -0.51
N SER A 77 -20.74 10.55 -1.50
CA SER A 77 -21.87 9.65 -1.24
C SER A 77 -21.41 8.25 -0.85
N VAL A 78 -22.32 7.46 -0.32
CA VAL A 78 -22.05 6.05 0.01
C VAL A 78 -21.66 5.23 -1.23
N TYR A 79 -22.17 5.56 -2.41
CA TYR A 79 -21.76 4.88 -3.64
C TYR A 79 -20.31 5.21 -4.01
N HIS A 80 -19.87 6.45 -3.80
CA HIS A 80 -18.45 6.82 -3.96
C HIS A 80 -17.57 6.13 -2.92
N GLN A 81 -18.07 5.97 -1.68
CA GLN A 81 -17.38 5.18 -0.65
C GLN A 81 -17.20 3.73 -1.11
N LEU A 82 -18.26 3.05 -1.55
CA LEU A 82 -18.19 1.65 -2.01
C LEU A 82 -17.23 1.48 -3.20
N VAL A 83 -17.30 2.38 -4.19
CA VAL A 83 -16.37 2.38 -5.32
C VAL A 83 -14.93 2.58 -4.85
N SER A 84 -14.69 3.56 -3.97
CA SER A 84 -13.35 3.81 -3.40
C SER A 84 -12.83 2.59 -2.63
N ASP A 85 -13.66 1.97 -1.79
CA ASP A 85 -13.31 0.80 -0.99
C ASP A 85 -12.94 -0.40 -1.88
N ALA A 86 -13.67 -0.64 -2.97
CA ALA A 86 -13.31 -1.69 -3.92
C ALA A 86 -11.98 -1.40 -4.62
N LEU A 87 -11.76 -0.16 -5.04
CA LEU A 87 -10.50 0.26 -5.67
C LEU A 87 -9.32 0.23 -4.69
N ASP A 88 -9.54 0.58 -3.41
CA ASP A 88 -8.55 0.47 -2.33
C ASP A 88 -8.10 -0.98 -2.16
N MET A 89 -9.06 -1.92 -2.14
CA MET A 89 -8.75 -3.35 -2.06
C MET A 89 -7.95 -3.83 -3.27
N MET A 90 -8.35 -3.43 -4.49
CA MET A 90 -7.64 -3.78 -5.73
C MET A 90 -6.21 -3.22 -5.74
N GLN A 91 -6.05 -1.94 -5.42
CA GLN A 91 -4.74 -1.27 -5.40
C GLN A 91 -3.84 -1.84 -4.32
N MET A 92 -4.39 -2.17 -3.14
CA MET A 92 -3.62 -2.81 -2.08
C MET A 92 -3.10 -4.19 -2.52
N LEU A 93 -3.93 -5.01 -3.17
CA LEU A 93 -3.53 -6.30 -3.72
C LEU A 93 -2.47 -6.14 -4.83
N PHE A 94 -2.66 -5.15 -5.71
CA PHE A 94 -1.67 -4.81 -6.74
C PHE A 94 -0.33 -4.37 -6.13
N ASN A 95 -0.33 -3.65 -5.02
CA ASN A 95 0.88 -3.20 -4.34
C ASN A 95 1.52 -4.29 -3.43
N THR A 96 0.90 -5.47 -3.32
CA THR A 96 1.33 -6.55 -2.42
C THR A 96 2.53 -7.31 -2.95
N ASN A 97 3.57 -7.45 -2.11
CA ASN A 97 4.66 -8.36 -2.39
C ASN A 97 4.28 -9.79 -1.97
N ALA A 98 4.79 -10.79 -2.71
CA ALA A 98 4.56 -12.20 -2.40
C ALA A 98 4.97 -12.57 -0.95
N SER A 99 6.00 -11.92 -0.39
CA SER A 99 6.47 -12.16 0.98
C SER A 99 5.48 -11.73 2.08
N ASP A 100 4.49 -10.91 1.74
CA ASP A 100 3.44 -10.44 2.66
C ASP A 100 2.15 -11.29 2.57
N ILE A 101 2.12 -12.30 1.70
CA ILE A 101 1.00 -13.23 1.53
C ILE A 101 1.32 -14.57 2.22
N GLY A 102 0.45 -15.02 3.10
CA GLY A 102 0.62 -16.30 3.80
C GLY A 102 -0.09 -16.37 5.14
N PRO A 103 -0.34 -17.57 5.68
CA PRO A 103 -0.84 -17.72 7.06
C PRO A 103 0.14 -17.05 8.04
N GLY A 104 -0.37 -16.21 8.94
CA GLY A 104 0.45 -15.43 9.86
C GLY A 104 1.21 -14.26 9.22
N LYS A 105 0.94 -13.93 7.95
CA LYS A 105 1.40 -12.71 7.26
C LYS A 105 0.29 -11.65 7.27
N LYS A 106 0.61 -10.48 6.71
CA LYS A 106 -0.34 -9.37 6.62
C LYS A 106 -1.59 -9.75 5.85
N ILE A 107 -1.44 -10.44 4.71
CA ILE A 107 -2.55 -10.85 3.85
C ILE A 107 -2.60 -12.37 3.76
N TRP A 108 -3.80 -12.92 3.84
CA TRP A 108 -4.04 -14.31 3.48
C TRP A 108 -5.43 -14.53 2.91
N PHE A 109 -5.55 -15.62 2.17
CA PHE A 109 -6.70 -16.02 1.39
C PHE A 109 -7.29 -17.30 1.95
N LYS A 110 -8.62 -17.35 1.99
CA LYS A 110 -9.40 -18.57 2.21
C LYS A 110 -10.27 -18.83 1.00
N GLU A 111 -10.02 -19.94 0.33
CA GLU A 111 -10.84 -20.37 -0.80
C GLU A 111 -12.13 -21.03 -0.30
N TRP A 112 -13.27 -20.65 -0.89
CA TRP A 112 -14.56 -21.30 -0.75
C TRP A 112 -15.00 -21.81 -2.12
N ARG A 113 -14.74 -23.10 -2.39
CA ARG A 113 -15.12 -23.79 -3.63
C ARG A 113 -16.61 -24.05 -3.67
N VAL A 114 -17.30 -23.52 -4.68
CA VAL A 114 -18.76 -23.53 -4.75
C VAL A 114 -19.31 -24.96 -4.72
N GLN A 115 -18.89 -25.79 -5.68
CA GLN A 115 -19.43 -27.16 -5.83
C GLN A 115 -19.08 -28.07 -4.66
N GLU A 116 -17.84 -28.02 -4.17
CA GLU A 116 -17.40 -28.81 -3.02
C GLU A 116 -18.22 -28.46 -1.76
N ASN A 117 -18.45 -27.17 -1.52
CA ASN A 117 -19.20 -26.73 -0.35
C ASN A 117 -20.69 -27.06 -0.46
N LEU A 118 -21.30 -26.91 -1.65
CA LEU A 118 -22.68 -27.34 -1.88
C LEU A 118 -22.86 -28.84 -1.62
N ASN A 119 -21.95 -29.68 -2.14
CA ASN A 119 -21.99 -31.12 -1.89
C ASN A 119 -21.84 -31.46 -0.40
N ARG A 120 -20.96 -30.75 0.32
CA ARG A 120 -20.80 -30.91 1.77
C ARG A 120 -22.04 -30.52 2.57
N LEU A 121 -22.74 -29.46 2.15
CA LEU A 121 -24.01 -29.06 2.77
C LEU A 121 -25.11 -30.07 2.46
N ARG A 122 -25.17 -30.58 1.22
CA ARG A 122 -26.13 -31.60 0.76
C ARG A 122 -25.95 -32.94 1.47
N GLY A 123 -24.71 -33.30 1.86
CA GLY A 123 -24.40 -34.53 2.59
C GLY A 123 -24.85 -34.54 4.06
N LYS A 124 -25.46 -33.47 4.57
CA LYS A 124 -26.02 -33.44 5.94
C LYS A 124 -27.37 -34.16 6.02
N PRO A 125 -27.80 -34.65 7.20
CA PRO A 125 -29.13 -35.21 7.39
C PRO A 125 -30.24 -34.28 6.90
N ALA A 126 -31.37 -34.84 6.44
CA ALA A 126 -32.45 -34.10 5.79
C ALA A 126 -33.10 -33.02 6.70
N ASP A 127 -33.07 -33.23 8.01
CA ASP A 127 -33.55 -32.34 9.06
C ASP A 127 -32.51 -31.29 9.50
N HIS A 128 -31.26 -31.39 9.02
CA HIS A 128 -30.20 -30.45 9.40
C HIS A 128 -30.44 -29.08 8.75
N PRO A 129 -30.33 -27.95 9.49
CA PRO A 129 -30.52 -26.58 8.95
C PRO A 129 -29.64 -26.22 7.75
N HIS A 130 -28.58 -26.98 7.50
CA HIS A 130 -27.67 -26.78 6.38
C HIS A 130 -28.28 -27.19 5.04
N GLN A 131 -29.31 -28.03 5.04
CA GLN A 131 -30.07 -28.38 3.83
C GLN A 131 -30.81 -27.15 3.28
N LEU A 132 -31.32 -26.27 4.15
CA LEU A 132 -31.95 -25.02 3.70
C LEU A 132 -30.91 -24.08 3.09
N LEU A 133 -29.73 -23.99 3.70
CA LEU A 133 -28.62 -23.19 3.19
C LEU A 133 -28.11 -23.72 1.84
N GLU A 134 -28.01 -25.04 1.68
CA GLU A 134 -27.67 -25.69 0.40
C GLU A 134 -28.65 -25.29 -0.69
N LYS A 135 -29.96 -25.42 -0.43
CA LYS A 135 -31.00 -25.07 -1.42
C LYS A 135 -30.92 -23.60 -1.83
N ALA A 136 -30.73 -22.69 -0.86
CA ALA A 136 -30.59 -21.27 -1.13
C ALA A 136 -29.35 -20.96 -1.98
N PHE A 137 -28.19 -21.56 -1.67
CA PHE A 137 -26.99 -21.38 -2.49
C PHE A 137 -27.10 -22.05 -3.85
N SER A 138 -27.69 -23.24 -3.94
CA SER A 138 -27.95 -23.93 -5.21
C SER A 138 -28.84 -23.08 -6.12
N GLN A 139 -29.79 -22.30 -5.57
CA GLN A 139 -30.51 -21.32 -6.38
C GLN A 139 -29.56 -20.26 -6.94
N VAL A 140 -28.73 -19.61 -6.11
CA VAL A 140 -27.77 -18.56 -6.53
C VAL A 140 -26.77 -19.05 -7.58
N PHE A 141 -26.22 -20.25 -7.39
CA PHE A 141 -25.11 -20.79 -8.21
C PHE A 141 -25.56 -21.72 -9.34
N SER A 142 -26.83 -22.12 -9.38
CA SER A 142 -27.37 -22.79 -10.58
C SER A 142 -27.82 -21.73 -11.58
N GLY A 143 -27.59 -21.96 -12.88
CA GLY A 143 -27.86 -21.00 -13.97
C GLY A 143 -29.33 -20.59 -14.19
N HIS A 144 -30.19 -20.77 -13.18
CA HIS A 144 -31.61 -20.40 -13.19
C HIS A 144 -31.88 -19.06 -12.48
N THR A 145 -30.85 -18.35 -12.01
CA THR A 145 -30.98 -17.00 -11.45
C THR A 145 -30.90 -15.90 -12.49
N ALA A 146 -31.48 -14.73 -12.16
CA ALA A 146 -31.39 -13.53 -12.99
C ALA A 146 -29.95 -13.03 -13.25
N VAL A 147 -28.98 -13.42 -12.42
CA VAL A 147 -27.57 -13.01 -12.54
C VAL A 147 -26.72 -14.20 -12.98
N GLU A 148 -26.52 -14.33 -14.30
CA GLU A 148 -25.71 -15.37 -14.94
C GLU A 148 -24.27 -15.44 -14.38
N ALA A 149 -23.75 -14.30 -13.89
CA ALA A 149 -22.39 -14.16 -13.38
C ALA A 149 -22.04 -15.10 -12.22
N PHE A 150 -23.02 -15.47 -11.38
CA PHE A 150 -22.76 -16.37 -10.26
C PHE A 150 -22.68 -17.84 -10.70
N SER A 151 -23.35 -18.21 -11.78
CA SER A 151 -23.44 -19.60 -12.22
C SER A 151 -22.11 -20.18 -12.72
N SER A 152 -21.22 -19.33 -13.23
CA SER A 152 -19.88 -19.70 -13.72
C SER A 152 -18.80 -19.62 -12.64
N MET A 153 -19.16 -19.31 -11.39
CA MET A 153 -18.21 -19.10 -10.30
C MET A 153 -17.71 -20.44 -9.74
N GLU A 154 -16.41 -20.72 -9.89
CA GLU A 154 -15.78 -21.92 -9.31
C GLU A 154 -15.51 -21.76 -7.82
N SER A 155 -14.98 -20.59 -7.43
CA SER A 155 -14.53 -20.31 -6.07
C SER A 155 -14.73 -18.85 -5.69
N VAL A 156 -15.03 -18.61 -4.40
CA VAL A 156 -14.94 -17.30 -3.75
C VAL A 156 -13.68 -17.27 -2.90
N TYR A 157 -12.79 -16.31 -3.11
CA TYR A 157 -11.66 -16.09 -2.20
C TYR A 157 -12.04 -15.03 -1.18
N LEU A 158 -12.04 -15.40 0.09
CA LEU A 158 -12.13 -14.47 1.21
C LEU A 158 -10.73 -13.96 1.54
N ILE A 159 -10.59 -12.65 1.67
CA ILE A 159 -9.30 -11.99 1.80
C ILE A 159 -9.23 -11.35 3.19
N TYR A 160 -8.22 -11.77 3.95
CA TYR A 160 -7.97 -11.32 5.30
C TYR A 160 -6.77 -10.37 5.32
N TYR A 161 -6.88 -9.32 6.12
CA TYR A 161 -5.78 -8.43 6.47
C TYR A 161 -5.63 -8.41 7.99
N GLU A 162 -4.45 -8.73 8.51
CA GLU A 162 -4.20 -8.87 9.96
C GLU A 162 -5.29 -9.70 10.67
N ASP A 163 -5.61 -10.87 10.11
CA ASP A 163 -6.62 -11.83 10.60
C ASP A 163 -8.06 -11.30 10.69
N ARG A 164 -8.34 -10.15 10.05
CA ARG A 164 -9.69 -9.61 9.89
C ARG A 164 -10.16 -9.75 8.46
N LEU A 165 -11.40 -10.19 8.28
CA LEU A 165 -12.03 -10.31 6.96
C LEU A 165 -12.19 -8.90 6.36
N MET A 166 -11.33 -8.59 5.40
CA MET A 166 -11.34 -7.31 4.69
C MET A 166 -12.33 -7.32 3.54
N GLY A 167 -12.53 -8.46 2.86
CA GLY A 167 -13.44 -8.57 1.74
C GLY A 167 -13.33 -9.91 1.01
N GLY A 168 -13.75 -9.94 -0.25
CA GLY A 168 -13.64 -11.13 -1.08
C GLY A 168 -13.71 -10.84 -2.57
N THR A 169 -13.58 -11.90 -3.36
CA THR A 169 -13.71 -11.83 -4.82
C THR A 169 -15.17 -11.81 -5.26
N SER A 170 -15.45 -11.12 -6.36
CA SER A 170 -16.79 -10.89 -6.92
C SER A 170 -16.77 -11.09 -8.43
N PRO A 171 -17.72 -11.84 -9.02
CA PRO A 171 -17.81 -11.95 -10.48
C PRO A 171 -18.35 -10.67 -11.14
N LEU A 172 -18.93 -9.74 -10.37
CA LEU A 172 -19.51 -8.49 -10.88
C LEU A 172 -18.55 -7.30 -10.80
N THR A 173 -17.62 -7.32 -9.86
CA THR A 173 -16.74 -6.15 -9.58
C THR A 173 -15.29 -6.55 -9.35
N LEU A 174 -14.93 -7.81 -9.61
CA LEU A 174 -13.65 -8.45 -9.26
C LEU A 174 -13.46 -8.58 -7.74
N PHE A 175 -13.61 -7.51 -6.98
CA PHE A 175 -13.49 -7.49 -5.52
C PHE A 175 -14.60 -6.67 -4.87
N PHE A 176 -14.85 -6.94 -3.59
CA PHE A 176 -15.72 -6.16 -2.72
C PHE A 176 -15.19 -6.20 -1.28
N THR A 177 -15.43 -5.16 -0.49
CA THR A 177 -15.02 -5.13 0.92
C THR A 177 -16.08 -5.71 1.83
N SER A 178 -15.69 -6.18 3.01
CA SER A 178 -16.57 -6.68 4.08
C SER A 178 -17.36 -5.54 4.73
N PRO A 179 -18.63 -5.76 5.16
CA PRO A 179 -19.41 -4.74 5.86
C PRO A 179 -18.80 -4.34 7.21
N ASN A 180 -17.99 -5.24 7.79
CA ASN A 180 -17.35 -5.03 9.09
C ASN A 180 -15.98 -4.35 8.98
N TRP A 181 -15.45 -4.12 7.78
CA TRP A 181 -14.10 -3.60 7.59
C TRP A 181 -13.90 -2.22 8.22
N ASP A 182 -14.81 -1.28 7.94
CA ASP A 182 -14.84 0.05 8.59
C ASP A 182 -14.83 -0.04 10.11
N ARG A 183 -15.57 -1.01 10.67
CA ARG A 183 -15.63 -1.23 12.12
C ARG A 183 -14.29 -1.71 12.66
N TYR A 184 -13.62 -2.64 11.98
CA TYR A 184 -12.30 -3.11 12.42
C TYR A 184 -11.26 -1.98 12.45
N LEU A 185 -11.32 -1.04 11.50
CA LEU A 185 -10.48 0.16 11.50
C LEU A 185 -10.82 1.09 12.68
N ASN A 186 -12.11 1.40 12.88
CA ASN A 186 -12.56 2.31 13.95
C ASN A 186 -12.32 1.75 15.36
N ASP A 187 -12.50 0.44 15.53
CA ASP A 187 -12.27 -0.27 16.79
C ASP A 187 -10.76 -0.53 17.04
N LYS A 188 -9.87 0.00 16.18
CA LYS A 188 -8.39 -0.17 16.25
C LYS A 188 -7.95 -1.64 16.30
N GLN A 189 -8.70 -2.51 15.63
CA GLN A 189 -8.38 -3.93 15.52
C GLN A 189 -7.36 -4.22 14.41
N ILE A 190 -7.06 -3.22 13.58
CA ILE A 190 -6.00 -3.24 12.57
C ILE A 190 -4.87 -2.36 13.11
N ALA A 191 -3.71 -2.96 13.35
CA ALA A 191 -2.55 -2.26 13.88
C ALA A 191 -1.90 -1.39 12.80
N ASN A 192 -1.83 -1.90 11.57
CA ASN A 192 -1.25 -1.19 10.43
C ASN A 192 -2.34 -0.84 9.42
N VAL A 193 -2.92 0.36 9.53
CA VAL A 193 -3.90 0.82 8.54
C VAL A 193 -3.24 0.87 7.15
N PRO A 194 -3.81 0.18 6.14
CA PRO A 194 -3.32 0.21 4.77
C PRO A 194 -3.17 1.64 4.21
N LYS A 195 -2.07 1.94 3.51
CA LYS A 195 -1.77 3.20 2.81
C LYS A 195 -1.26 2.97 1.39
N GLY A 196 -1.39 3.97 0.51
CA GLY A 196 -0.71 4.03 -0.78
C GLY A 196 0.71 4.60 -0.69
N SER A 197 1.45 4.59 -1.80
CA SER A 197 2.80 5.14 -1.91
C SER A 197 2.85 6.66 -1.75
N ASP A 198 1.68 7.30 -1.84
CA ASP A 198 1.45 8.70 -1.57
C ASP A 198 1.24 9.02 -0.08
N GLY A 199 1.27 8.01 0.79
CA GLY A 199 1.04 8.14 2.23
C GLY A 199 -0.43 8.28 2.63
N ILE A 200 -1.35 8.30 1.67
CA ILE A 200 -2.78 8.42 1.93
C ILE A 200 -3.31 7.05 2.38
N SER A 201 -4.10 7.03 3.45
CA SER A 201 -4.70 5.80 3.96
C SER A 201 -5.77 5.27 3.00
N PHE A 202 -5.67 3.99 2.66
CA PHE A 202 -6.74 3.25 2.02
C PHE A 202 -7.88 3.04 3.01
N PHE A 203 -9.09 2.90 2.46
CA PHE A 203 -10.31 2.86 3.23
C PHE A 203 -10.32 4.05 4.19
N GLY A 204 -10.04 5.25 3.67
CA GLY A 204 -10.00 6.51 4.40
C GLY A 204 -11.33 7.26 4.29
N ASP A 205 -11.45 8.37 5.03
CA ASP A 205 -12.65 9.22 4.97
C ASP A 205 -12.74 10.01 3.65
N VAL A 206 -11.62 10.12 2.92
CA VAL A 206 -11.56 10.72 1.59
C VAL A 206 -11.71 9.61 0.55
N HIS A 207 -12.84 9.60 -0.15
CA HIS A 207 -13.12 8.62 -1.20
C HIS A 207 -12.35 9.00 -2.48
N ARG A 208 -11.50 8.08 -2.95
CA ARG A 208 -10.61 8.32 -4.09
C ARG A 208 -11.09 7.57 -5.33
N ALA A 209 -11.38 8.35 -6.35
CA ALA A 209 -11.68 7.85 -7.68
C ALA A 209 -10.44 7.24 -8.35
N LEU A 210 -10.63 6.41 -9.39
CA LEU A 210 -9.53 5.71 -10.04
C LEU A 210 -8.44 6.65 -10.57
N HIS A 211 -8.77 7.78 -11.20
CA HIS A 211 -7.78 8.73 -11.72
C HIS A 211 -6.96 9.46 -10.66
N GLN A 212 -7.38 9.40 -9.39
CA GLN A 212 -6.65 10.00 -8.28
C GLN A 212 -5.64 9.03 -7.68
N ARG A 213 -5.57 7.78 -8.14
CA ARG A 213 -4.73 6.70 -7.58
C ARG A 213 -3.38 6.62 -8.29
N ASP A 214 -2.53 5.72 -7.81
CA ASP A 214 -1.21 5.44 -8.39
C ASP A 214 -1.33 5.20 -9.91
N HIS A 215 -0.51 5.88 -10.69
CA HIS A 215 -0.58 5.83 -12.16
C HIS A 215 -0.37 4.41 -12.69
N ALA A 216 0.53 3.62 -12.09
CA ALA A 216 0.79 2.25 -12.52
C ALA A 216 -0.41 1.33 -12.23
N PHE A 217 -1.14 1.57 -11.13
CA PHE A 217 -2.39 0.89 -10.85
C PHE A 217 -3.50 1.23 -11.87
N VAL A 218 -3.65 2.50 -12.26
CA VAL A 218 -4.63 2.91 -13.28
C VAL A 218 -4.32 2.25 -14.63
N GLU A 219 -3.05 2.28 -15.06
CA GLU A 219 -2.61 1.58 -16.27
C GLU A 219 -2.89 0.08 -16.19
N TYR A 220 -2.54 -0.55 -15.06
CA TYR A 220 -2.74 -1.98 -14.86
C TYR A 220 -4.21 -2.38 -15.01
N LEU A 221 -5.13 -1.67 -14.34
CA LEU A 221 -6.55 -2.02 -14.38
C LEU A 221 -7.14 -1.87 -15.78
N TYR A 222 -6.71 -0.85 -16.54
CA TYR A 222 -7.16 -0.66 -17.91
C TYR A 222 -6.57 -1.72 -18.88
N LYS A 223 -5.27 -2.03 -18.76
CA LYS A 223 -4.65 -3.12 -19.53
C LYS A 223 -5.29 -4.47 -19.22
N LEU A 224 -5.64 -4.72 -17.95
CA LEU A 224 -6.33 -5.93 -17.50
C LEU A 224 -7.70 -6.07 -18.17
N LEU A 225 -8.46 -4.96 -18.25
CA LEU A 225 -9.73 -4.91 -18.97
C LEU A 225 -9.56 -5.21 -20.46
N LEU A 226 -8.61 -4.54 -21.13
CA LEU A 226 -8.39 -4.71 -22.56
C LEU A 226 -7.94 -6.13 -22.94
N ALA A 227 -7.04 -6.72 -22.14
CA ALA A 227 -6.52 -8.06 -22.40
C ALA A 227 -7.53 -9.18 -22.11
N ASN A 228 -8.58 -8.91 -21.31
CA ASN A 228 -9.52 -9.94 -20.82
C ASN A 228 -10.99 -9.53 -20.99
N PRO A 229 -11.46 -9.20 -22.21
CA PRO A 229 -12.83 -8.71 -22.41
C PRO A 229 -13.91 -9.69 -21.89
N ASP A 230 -13.72 -10.99 -22.10
CA ASP A 230 -14.64 -12.04 -21.63
C ASP A 230 -14.69 -12.13 -20.10
N GLY A 231 -13.54 -12.00 -19.44
CA GLY A 231 -13.47 -12.04 -17.98
C GLY A 231 -14.15 -10.85 -17.32
N PHE A 232 -14.28 -9.74 -18.04
CA PHE A 232 -15.04 -8.59 -17.61
C PHE A 232 -16.50 -8.61 -18.08
N LYS A 233 -16.98 -9.60 -18.85
CA LYS A 233 -18.34 -9.65 -19.45
C LYS A 233 -19.46 -9.35 -18.45
N HIS A 234 -19.35 -9.88 -17.23
CA HIS A 234 -20.34 -9.70 -16.17
C HIS A 234 -20.10 -8.46 -15.28
N SER A 235 -19.01 -7.73 -15.49
CA SER A 235 -18.62 -6.57 -14.68
C SER A 235 -19.02 -5.23 -15.32
N ALA A 236 -20.27 -5.11 -15.75
CA ALA A 236 -20.73 -4.00 -16.60
C ALA A 236 -20.51 -2.62 -15.96
N GLY A 237 -20.87 -2.45 -14.68
CA GLY A 237 -20.66 -1.20 -13.95
C GLY A 237 -19.18 -0.83 -13.85
N LEU A 238 -18.32 -1.81 -13.53
CA LEU A 238 -16.87 -1.60 -13.44
C LEU A 238 -16.27 -1.22 -14.80
N ARG A 239 -16.65 -1.90 -15.89
CA ARG A 239 -16.17 -1.55 -17.25
C ARG A 239 -16.54 -0.11 -17.62
N GLN A 240 -17.80 0.26 -17.40
CA GLN A 240 -18.29 1.62 -17.68
C GLN A 240 -17.51 2.66 -16.86
N TYR A 241 -17.25 2.38 -15.58
CA TYR A 241 -16.48 3.25 -14.70
C TYR A 241 -15.01 3.42 -15.16
N ILE A 242 -14.33 2.32 -15.51
CA ILE A 242 -12.95 2.35 -16.00
C ILE A 242 -12.89 3.16 -17.30
N ASN A 243 -13.73 2.85 -18.28
CA ASN A 243 -13.73 3.54 -19.57
C ASN A 243 -14.02 5.05 -19.42
N LYS A 244 -15.02 5.43 -18.61
CA LYS A 244 -15.31 6.84 -18.31
C LYS A 244 -14.14 7.54 -17.61
N THR A 245 -13.38 6.84 -16.76
CA THR A 245 -12.16 7.37 -16.15
C THR A 245 -11.10 7.65 -17.20
N ILE A 246 -10.85 6.69 -18.09
CA ILE A 246 -9.84 6.82 -19.15
C ILE A 246 -10.21 7.91 -20.14
N GLU A 247 -11.45 7.94 -20.63
CA GLU A 247 -11.93 8.97 -21.56
C GLU A 247 -11.77 10.39 -21.01
N ARG A 248 -12.02 10.60 -19.72
CA ARG A 248 -11.99 11.93 -19.09
C ARG A 248 -10.61 12.36 -18.62
N HIS A 249 -9.80 11.44 -18.10
CA HIS A 249 -8.56 11.78 -17.39
C HIS A 249 -7.29 11.27 -18.07
N PHE A 250 -7.39 10.25 -18.91
CA PHE A 250 -6.25 9.65 -19.61
C PHE A 250 -6.58 9.30 -21.07
N PRO A 251 -7.12 10.22 -21.89
CA PRO A 251 -7.56 9.91 -23.25
C PRO A 251 -6.44 9.30 -24.11
N GLN A 252 -5.18 9.64 -23.83
CA GLN A 252 -4.00 9.08 -24.48
C GLN A 252 -3.86 7.55 -24.31
N PHE A 253 -4.39 6.96 -23.24
CA PHE A 253 -4.31 5.52 -22.99
C PHE A 253 -5.03 4.69 -24.06
N THR A 254 -6.08 5.25 -24.68
CA THR A 254 -6.84 4.57 -25.74
C THR A 254 -5.96 4.21 -26.94
N HIS A 255 -5.06 5.13 -27.33
CA HIS A 255 -4.09 4.90 -28.39
C HIS A 255 -2.83 4.19 -27.88
N GLN A 256 -2.32 4.58 -26.71
CA GLN A 256 -1.10 4.02 -26.13
C GLN A 256 -1.21 2.52 -25.86
N PHE A 257 -2.40 2.05 -25.46
CA PHE A 257 -2.63 0.66 -25.09
C PHE A 257 -3.56 -0.08 -26.07
N VAL A 258 -3.78 0.45 -27.27
CA VAL A 258 -4.64 -0.19 -28.29
C VAL A 258 -4.26 -1.64 -28.56
N GLU A 259 -2.96 -1.95 -28.52
CA GLU A 259 -2.45 -3.30 -28.75
C GLU A 259 -2.87 -4.31 -27.68
N TRP A 260 -3.25 -3.85 -26.47
CA TRP A 260 -3.74 -4.70 -25.39
C TRP A 260 -5.14 -5.24 -25.66
N ALA A 261 -5.91 -4.62 -26.55
CA ALA A 261 -7.22 -5.11 -26.98
C ALA A 261 -7.11 -6.31 -27.94
N SER A 262 -5.93 -6.57 -28.49
CA SER A 262 -5.68 -7.73 -29.35
C SER A 262 -5.44 -8.96 -28.48
N SER A 263 -6.17 -10.05 -28.76
CA SER A 263 -6.03 -11.32 -28.03
C SER A 263 -4.57 -11.78 -28.01
N GLY A 264 -4.03 -12.08 -26.82
CA GLY A 264 -2.72 -12.72 -26.64
C GLY A 264 -1.59 -11.83 -26.12
N LYS A 265 -1.83 -10.57 -25.75
CA LYS A 265 -0.83 -9.78 -25.00
C LYS A 265 -0.67 -10.34 -23.59
N SER A 266 0.58 -10.68 -23.24
CA SER A 266 0.94 -11.24 -21.95
C SER A 266 1.10 -10.14 -20.89
N MET A 267 0.82 -10.48 -19.63
CA MET A 267 1.00 -9.63 -18.45
C MET A 267 2.38 -9.84 -17.79
N ASP A 268 3.39 -10.26 -18.55
CA ASP A 268 4.71 -10.66 -18.02
C ASP A 268 5.49 -9.50 -17.38
N ASP A 269 5.14 -8.25 -17.72
CA ASP A 269 5.68 -7.05 -17.08
C ASP A 269 5.23 -6.91 -15.62
N TYR A 270 4.24 -7.69 -15.18
CA TYR A 270 3.69 -7.71 -13.83
C TYR A 270 4.05 -8.99 -13.09
N GLY A 271 4.16 -8.90 -11.76
CA GLY A 271 4.35 -10.08 -10.91
C GLY A 271 3.06 -10.89 -10.80
N THR A 272 3.14 -12.21 -10.72
CA THR A 272 1.95 -13.06 -10.57
C THR A 272 1.44 -13.02 -9.13
N LEU A 273 0.15 -12.74 -8.92
CA LEU A 273 -0.44 -12.79 -7.58
C LEU A 273 -0.79 -14.25 -7.21
N VAL A 274 0.05 -14.82 -6.36
CA VAL A 274 -0.09 -16.18 -5.84
C VAL A 274 -0.73 -16.15 -4.45
N THR A 275 -1.75 -16.98 -4.24
CA THR A 275 -2.42 -17.13 -2.95
C THR A 275 -1.71 -18.16 -2.07
N ASN A 276 -1.98 -18.15 -0.77
CA ASN A 276 -1.53 -19.19 0.15
C ASN A 276 -2.35 -20.50 0.06
N VAL A 277 -3.30 -20.61 -0.86
CA VAL A 277 -4.08 -21.82 -1.08
C VAL A 277 -3.33 -22.66 -2.11
N GLU A 278 -2.52 -23.60 -1.64
CA GLU A 278 -1.74 -24.53 -2.49
C GLU A 278 -0.86 -23.83 -3.55
N GLY A 279 -0.48 -22.57 -3.35
CA GLY A 279 0.27 -21.79 -4.34
C GLY A 279 -0.53 -21.46 -5.61
N GLN A 280 -1.86 -21.49 -5.56
CA GLN A 280 -2.72 -21.17 -6.69
C GLN A 280 -2.65 -19.68 -7.04
N ARG A 281 -2.62 -19.38 -8.34
CA ARG A 281 -2.75 -18.01 -8.86
C ARG A 281 -4.16 -17.51 -8.61
N LEU A 282 -4.29 -16.27 -8.12
CA LEU A 282 -5.60 -15.67 -7.90
C LEU A 282 -6.30 -15.48 -9.26
N LYS A 283 -7.46 -16.11 -9.41
CA LYS A 283 -8.25 -16.14 -10.64
C LYS A 283 -9.70 -15.75 -10.35
N ILE A 284 -10.26 -14.83 -11.13
CA ILE A 284 -11.66 -14.39 -11.03
C ILE A 284 -12.19 -14.24 -12.45
N ASN A 285 -13.33 -14.85 -12.78
CA ASN A 285 -13.88 -14.87 -14.16
C ASN A 285 -12.84 -15.29 -15.22
N ASN A 286 -12.00 -16.27 -14.91
CA ASN A 286 -10.87 -16.70 -15.74
C ASN A 286 -9.78 -15.64 -16.01
N VAL A 287 -9.80 -14.51 -15.29
CA VAL A 287 -8.75 -13.49 -15.29
C VAL A 287 -7.76 -13.76 -14.17
N PHE A 288 -6.47 -13.85 -14.49
CA PHE A 288 -5.41 -13.91 -13.49
C PHE A 288 -5.04 -12.51 -12.99
N PHE A 289 -4.81 -12.39 -11.70
CA PHE A 289 -4.43 -11.13 -11.06
C PHE A 289 -2.93 -11.05 -10.84
N HIS A 290 -2.45 -9.81 -10.86
CA HIS A 290 -1.03 -9.51 -10.85
C HIS A 290 -0.73 -8.43 -9.80
N HIS A 291 0.50 -8.43 -9.30
CA HIS A 291 1.04 -7.37 -8.48
C HIS A 291 2.09 -6.57 -9.25
N GLN A 292 2.40 -5.38 -8.76
CA GLN A 292 3.41 -4.53 -9.35
C GLN A 292 4.77 -5.24 -9.33
N ASN A 293 5.50 -5.15 -10.43
CA ASN A 293 6.85 -5.67 -10.53
C ASN A 293 7.78 -4.93 -9.56
N GLU A 294 8.55 -5.67 -8.75
CA GLU A 294 9.43 -5.07 -7.74
C GLU A 294 10.50 -4.17 -8.37
N ASN A 295 11.07 -4.54 -9.52
CA ASN A 295 12.06 -3.71 -10.21
C ASN A 295 11.42 -2.40 -10.70
N ALA A 296 10.22 -2.46 -11.27
CA ALA A 296 9.48 -1.27 -11.68
C ALA A 296 9.19 -0.34 -10.48
N LYS A 297 8.84 -0.91 -9.32
CA LYS A 297 8.63 -0.17 -8.07
C LYS A 297 9.92 0.50 -7.59
N ARG A 298 11.06 -0.20 -7.62
CA ARG A 298 12.35 0.39 -7.26
C ARG A 298 12.75 1.52 -8.21
N ILE A 299 12.56 1.35 -9.52
CA ILE A 299 12.82 2.40 -10.52
C ILE A 299 11.93 3.63 -10.26
N LYS A 300 10.64 3.44 -9.98
CA LYS A 300 9.72 4.52 -9.63
C LYS A 300 10.25 5.33 -8.43
N ILE A 301 10.58 4.65 -7.32
CA ILE A 301 11.09 5.30 -6.11
C ILE A 301 12.41 6.00 -6.39
N ARG A 302 13.34 5.34 -7.08
CA ARG A 302 14.63 5.89 -7.47
C ARG A 302 14.48 7.17 -8.30
N ASN A 303 13.43 7.35 -9.08
CA ASN A 303 13.23 8.54 -9.93
C ASN A 303 12.38 9.62 -9.25
N ALA A 304 11.41 9.21 -8.43
CA ALA A 304 10.53 10.11 -7.71
C ALA A 304 11.23 10.77 -6.52
N SER A 305 11.93 9.97 -5.71
CA SER A 305 12.41 10.37 -4.38
C SER A 305 13.46 11.48 -4.43
N ASP A 306 13.26 12.45 -3.53
CA ASP A 306 14.15 13.56 -3.24
C ASP A 306 15.12 13.28 -2.09
N PHE A 307 15.13 12.05 -1.56
CA PHE A 307 15.98 11.62 -0.45
C PHE A 307 17.04 10.60 -0.85
N VAL A 308 17.24 10.38 -2.16
CA VAL A 308 18.27 9.47 -2.66
C VAL A 308 19.66 10.01 -2.34
N ILE A 309 20.53 9.20 -1.75
CA ILE A 309 21.91 9.58 -1.42
C ILE A 309 22.70 10.00 -2.67
N GLN A 310 23.59 10.99 -2.53
CA GLN A 310 24.59 11.38 -3.54
C GLN A 310 25.99 10.96 -3.10
N PRO A 311 26.40 9.70 -3.38
CA PRO A 311 27.69 9.19 -2.95
C PRO A 311 28.82 9.63 -3.90
N THR A 312 30.04 9.72 -3.37
CA THR A 312 31.27 9.93 -4.14
C THR A 312 32.02 8.62 -4.43
N SER A 313 31.57 7.51 -3.83
CA SER A 313 32.08 6.15 -4.05
C SER A 313 30.96 5.19 -4.46
N ASN A 314 31.30 4.18 -5.25
CA ASN A 314 30.36 3.16 -5.75
C ASN A 314 30.51 1.80 -5.05
N LYS A 315 31.29 1.70 -3.97
CA LYS A 315 31.56 0.42 -3.27
C LYS A 315 30.30 -0.23 -2.69
N TYR A 316 29.28 0.56 -2.39
CA TYR A 316 27.99 0.05 -1.87
C TYR A 316 27.14 -0.70 -2.90
N THR A 317 27.41 -0.52 -4.20
CA THR A 317 26.50 -0.95 -5.29
C THR A 317 26.39 -2.47 -5.44
N LYS A 318 27.30 -3.23 -4.82
CA LYS A 318 27.28 -4.69 -4.82
C LYS A 318 27.44 -5.22 -3.39
N GLN A 319 26.52 -6.08 -2.97
CA GLN A 319 26.61 -6.82 -1.71
C GLN A 319 26.56 -8.32 -2.00
N LYS A 320 27.10 -9.13 -1.07
CA LYS A 320 26.97 -10.58 -1.15
C LYS A 320 25.74 -11.02 -0.36
N ASP A 321 24.93 -11.88 -0.95
CA ASP A 321 23.86 -12.57 -0.23
C ASP A 321 24.40 -13.70 0.67
N LYS A 322 23.48 -14.42 1.31
CA LYS A 322 23.81 -15.54 2.22
C LYS A 322 24.53 -16.69 1.51
N ASP A 323 24.30 -16.84 0.21
CA ASP A 323 24.88 -17.89 -0.63
C ASP A 323 26.19 -17.43 -1.31
N GLY A 324 26.59 -16.17 -1.07
CA GLY A 324 27.81 -15.57 -1.61
C GLY A 324 27.64 -14.96 -3.00
N ASN A 325 26.44 -14.94 -3.56
CA ASN A 325 26.16 -14.32 -4.86
C ASN A 325 26.17 -12.80 -4.75
N LEU A 326 26.59 -12.14 -5.82
CA LEU A 326 26.58 -10.67 -5.89
C LEU A 326 25.17 -10.18 -6.23
N VAL A 327 24.63 -9.34 -5.36
CA VAL A 327 23.35 -8.66 -5.50
C VAL A 327 23.59 -7.17 -5.73
N GLU A 328 22.90 -6.60 -6.72
CA GLU A 328 22.93 -5.16 -6.98
C GLU A 328 22.11 -4.38 -5.96
N VAL A 329 22.65 -3.23 -5.55
CA VAL A 329 22.02 -2.35 -4.56
C VAL A 329 21.70 -1.01 -5.19
N ASP A 330 20.42 -0.66 -5.20
CA ASP A 330 19.92 0.67 -5.54
C ASP A 330 20.55 1.75 -4.65
N PRO A 331 20.77 2.99 -5.15
CA PRO A 331 21.15 4.12 -4.32
C PRO A 331 20.17 4.30 -3.15
N PRO A 332 20.61 4.16 -1.88
CA PRO A 332 19.72 4.21 -0.73
C PRO A 332 19.04 5.56 -0.52
N LEU A 333 17.87 5.55 0.11
CA LEU A 333 17.26 6.77 0.67
C LEU A 333 17.93 7.14 1.99
N VAL A 334 18.13 8.42 2.26
CA VAL A 334 18.67 8.93 3.53
C VAL A 334 17.50 9.37 4.39
N LEU A 335 17.20 8.60 5.44
CA LEU A 335 16.03 8.78 6.28
C LEU A 335 16.44 8.99 7.73
N VAL A 336 15.91 10.04 8.35
CA VAL A 336 16.08 10.32 9.79
C VAL A 336 14.70 10.36 10.41
N GLU A 337 14.56 9.74 11.57
CA GLU A 337 13.30 9.76 12.31
C GLU A 337 12.91 11.19 12.66
N GLY A 338 11.65 11.55 12.43
CA GLY A 338 11.16 12.91 12.65
C GLY A 338 11.69 13.96 11.68
N MET A 339 12.36 13.57 10.58
CA MET A 339 12.85 14.53 9.59
C MET A 339 11.69 15.30 8.97
N ASN A 340 11.88 16.61 8.79
CA ASN A 340 10.90 17.51 8.19
C ASN A 340 11.57 18.32 7.05
N PHE A 341 12.12 17.60 6.08
CA PHE A 341 12.72 18.21 4.89
C PHE A 341 11.71 18.23 3.75
N PRO A 342 11.61 19.33 2.98
CA PRO A 342 10.79 19.35 1.79
C PRO A 342 11.36 18.36 0.76
N GLY A 343 10.52 17.43 0.31
CA GLY A 343 10.91 16.44 -0.68
C GLY A 343 9.84 15.37 -0.85
N ASP A 344 9.86 14.73 -2.00
CA ASP A 344 9.03 13.58 -2.31
C ASP A 344 9.68 12.29 -1.80
N TYR A 345 8.89 11.41 -1.17
CA TYR A 345 9.40 10.18 -0.54
C TYR A 345 9.44 8.99 -1.48
N MET A 346 8.29 8.38 -1.79
CA MET A 346 8.18 7.22 -2.71
C MET A 346 7.54 7.58 -4.04
N GLU A 347 6.81 8.68 -4.09
CA GLU A 347 5.97 9.09 -5.21
C GLU A 347 6.02 10.60 -5.41
N GLN A 348 5.79 11.05 -6.64
CA GLN A 348 5.76 12.47 -6.97
C GLN A 348 4.65 13.18 -6.18
N ASN A 349 4.97 14.35 -5.62
CA ASN A 349 4.08 15.13 -4.76
C ASN A 349 3.65 14.42 -3.46
N ALA A 350 4.33 13.35 -3.06
CA ALA A 350 4.08 12.65 -1.81
C ALA A 350 5.20 12.94 -0.80
N ALA A 351 4.94 13.84 0.14
CA ALA A 351 5.91 14.19 1.17
C ALA A 351 6.13 13.07 2.18
N TRP A 352 7.30 13.06 2.81
CA TRP A 352 7.58 12.20 3.96
C TRP A 352 6.68 12.57 5.14
N ASP A 353 6.06 11.57 5.78
CA ASP A 353 5.29 11.75 7.02
C ASP A 353 6.25 11.91 8.21
N VAL A 354 6.31 13.11 8.78
CA VAL A 354 7.16 13.44 9.94
C VAL A 354 6.86 12.59 11.19
N THR A 355 5.68 11.97 11.26
CA THR A 355 5.30 11.08 12.35
C THR A 355 5.82 9.65 12.18
N THR A 356 6.41 9.35 11.01
CA THR A 356 7.02 8.05 10.73
C THR A 356 8.09 7.69 11.76
N ARG A 357 7.93 6.51 12.35
CA ARG A 357 8.90 5.86 13.22
C ARG A 357 9.68 4.83 12.40
N ILE A 358 11.00 4.86 12.50
CA ILE A 358 11.87 3.92 11.80
C ILE A 358 12.24 2.81 12.78
N SER A 359 11.55 1.68 12.67
CA SER A 359 11.81 0.54 13.55
C SER A 359 13.20 -0.06 13.33
N TYR A 360 13.88 -0.37 14.43
CA TYR A 360 15.24 -0.88 14.42
C TYR A 360 15.45 -2.15 13.58
N TYR A 361 14.47 -3.07 13.61
CA TYR A 361 14.51 -4.32 12.84
C TYR A 361 14.48 -4.13 11.31
N LEU A 362 14.16 -2.92 10.80
CA LEU A 362 14.16 -2.63 9.37
C LEU A 362 15.57 -2.39 8.80
N HIS A 363 16.56 -2.09 9.66
CA HIS A 363 17.90 -1.71 9.22
C HIS A 363 19.02 -2.37 10.03
N GLN A 364 18.78 -2.72 11.29
CA GLN A 364 19.81 -3.34 12.13
C GLN A 364 20.11 -4.76 11.67
N HIS A 365 21.38 -5.04 11.38
CA HIS A 365 21.85 -6.33 10.87
C HIS A 365 21.18 -6.79 9.56
N THR A 366 20.40 -5.91 8.92
CA THR A 366 19.78 -6.15 7.62
C THR A 366 20.65 -5.54 6.52
N PRO A 367 21.16 -6.33 5.56
CA PRO A 367 21.91 -5.82 4.43
C PRO A 367 21.03 -4.93 3.56
N LEU A 368 21.62 -3.99 2.81
CA LEU A 368 20.88 -2.94 2.10
C LEU A 368 19.87 -3.51 1.10
N TYR A 369 20.23 -4.59 0.40
CA TYR A 369 19.35 -5.22 -0.60
C TYR A 369 18.11 -5.91 0.00
N GLU A 370 18.11 -6.22 1.30
CA GLU A 370 16.95 -6.80 2.02
C GLU A 370 16.14 -5.76 2.81
N ARG A 371 16.57 -4.49 2.82
CA ARG A 371 15.90 -3.45 3.62
C ARG A 371 14.54 -3.09 3.04
N ARG A 372 13.66 -2.73 3.98
CA ARG A 372 12.25 -2.42 3.75
C ARG A 372 11.97 -1.00 4.19
N LEU A 373 11.40 -0.18 3.31
CA LEU A 373 11.13 1.21 3.63
C LEU A 373 10.16 1.35 4.81
N PRO A 374 10.44 2.26 5.76
CA PRO A 374 9.49 2.61 6.81
C PRO A 374 8.25 3.29 6.20
N GLN A 375 7.06 2.99 6.73
CA GLN A 375 5.80 3.49 6.17
C GLN A 375 5.73 3.37 4.63
N GLY A 376 6.06 2.19 4.09
CA GLY A 376 5.82 1.89 2.68
C GLY A 376 4.34 2.05 2.28
N ASP A 377 3.94 1.45 1.16
CA ASP A 377 2.52 1.08 1.01
C ASP A 377 2.05 0.30 2.26
N SER A 378 0.76 -0.03 2.35
CA SER A 378 0.15 -0.96 3.33
C SER A 378 0.98 -2.23 3.64
N LEU A 379 1.92 -2.53 2.75
CA LEU A 379 2.72 -3.72 2.59
C LEU A 379 4.18 -3.34 2.42
N THR A 380 5.04 -4.33 2.58
CA THR A 380 6.47 -4.13 2.58
C THR A 380 6.94 -3.55 1.25
N VAL A 381 7.69 -2.45 1.25
CA VAL A 381 8.39 -1.95 0.05
C VAL A 381 9.88 -2.24 0.17
N ASN A 382 10.40 -3.15 -0.66
CA ASN A 382 11.82 -3.49 -0.69
C ASN A 382 12.60 -2.39 -1.43
N TYR A 383 13.26 -1.50 -0.69
CA TYR A 383 14.15 -0.48 -1.23
C TYR A 383 15.18 -0.06 -0.15
N PRO A 384 16.47 0.08 -0.48
CA PRO A 384 17.50 0.38 0.50
C PRO A 384 17.33 1.79 1.09
N PHE A 385 17.59 1.91 2.38
CA PHE A 385 17.66 3.20 3.07
C PHE A 385 18.76 3.18 4.12
N LEU A 386 19.22 4.37 4.50
CA LEU A 386 20.26 4.65 5.47
C LEU A 386 19.70 5.55 6.57
N THR A 387 20.15 5.29 7.79
CA THR A 387 19.81 6.04 9.00
C THR A 387 21.08 6.54 9.67
N THR A 388 20.92 7.40 10.68
CA THR A 388 22.04 7.84 11.54
C THR A 388 22.87 6.68 12.09
N SER A 389 22.23 5.56 12.42
CA SER A 389 22.89 4.37 12.98
C SER A 389 23.77 3.62 11.98
N ASP A 390 23.63 3.88 10.67
CA ASP A 390 24.45 3.23 9.65
C ASP A 390 25.85 3.84 9.54
N PHE A 391 25.99 5.14 9.87
CA PHE A 391 27.26 5.86 9.75
C PHE A 391 27.88 6.25 11.09
N LEU A 392 27.09 6.45 12.14
CA LEU A 392 27.60 6.83 13.47
C LEU A 392 27.62 5.64 14.42
N GLU A 393 28.69 5.55 15.22
CA GLU A 393 28.84 4.52 16.25
C GLU A 393 27.85 4.68 17.40
N ASP A 394 27.63 3.60 18.16
CA ASP A 394 26.73 3.62 19.33
C ASP A 394 27.36 4.21 20.59
N TYR A 395 28.69 4.13 20.67
CA TYR A 395 29.48 4.63 21.77
C TYR A 395 30.61 5.52 21.26
N LEU A 396 30.98 6.50 22.07
CA LEU A 396 32.15 7.33 21.80
C LEU A 396 33.31 6.81 22.64
N MET A 397 34.41 6.46 21.98
CA MET A 397 35.60 5.95 22.67
C MET A 397 36.50 7.10 23.08
N GLU A 398 36.81 7.19 24.37
CA GLU A 398 37.74 8.14 24.95
C GLU A 398 39.11 7.51 25.12
N MET A 399 40.14 8.11 24.54
CA MET A 399 41.53 7.69 24.67
C MET A 399 42.11 8.20 26.00
N PRO A 400 43.05 7.46 26.61
CA PRO A 400 43.73 7.89 27.84
C PRO A 400 44.72 9.04 27.59
N PHE A 401 44.94 9.42 26.32
CA PHE A 401 45.85 10.47 25.89
C PHE A 401 45.19 11.36 24.84
N LYS A 402 45.75 12.56 24.66
CA LYS A 402 45.34 13.50 23.60
C LYS A 402 45.83 12.99 22.24
N ILE A 403 44.99 13.11 21.21
CA ILE A 403 45.34 12.67 19.86
C ILE A 403 46.20 13.75 19.18
N ASN A 404 47.32 13.35 18.55
CA ASN A 404 48.20 14.27 17.83
C ASN A 404 47.52 14.80 16.55
N ARG A 405 47.05 16.05 16.59
CA ARG A 405 46.33 16.71 15.48
C ARG A 405 47.20 17.02 14.26
N GLY A 406 48.53 17.05 14.42
CA GLY A 406 49.46 17.20 13.30
C GLY A 406 49.59 15.94 12.45
N LYS A 407 49.22 14.78 13.00
CA LYS A 407 49.38 13.48 12.33
C LYS A 407 48.05 12.75 12.10
N PHE A 408 47.01 13.07 12.87
CA PHE A 408 45.67 12.47 12.74
C PHE A 408 44.58 13.53 12.61
N PHE A 409 43.56 13.22 11.81
CA PHE A 409 42.32 14.00 11.76
C PHE A 409 41.47 13.73 13.00
N THR A 410 41.14 14.79 13.73
CA THR A 410 40.41 14.72 15.03
C THR A 410 38.99 15.24 14.95
N GLY A 411 38.52 15.73 13.79
CA GLY A 411 37.13 16.19 13.59
C GLY A 411 36.73 17.47 14.34
N SER A 412 37.50 17.92 15.34
CA SER A 412 37.25 19.16 16.08
C SER A 412 38.54 19.86 16.51
N GLY A 413 38.39 21.10 16.99
CA GLY A 413 39.41 21.93 17.63
C GLY A 413 39.84 21.46 19.02
N GLY A 414 41.00 21.93 19.49
CA GLY A 414 41.41 21.81 20.89
C GLY A 414 41.92 20.43 21.34
N ASP A 415 41.74 20.12 22.61
CA ASP A 415 42.19 18.90 23.29
C ASP A 415 41.28 17.70 23.02
N PHE A 416 41.08 17.36 21.74
CA PHE A 416 40.22 16.23 21.37
C PHE A 416 40.89 14.89 21.70
N LYS A 417 40.25 14.13 22.59
CA LYS A 417 40.73 12.83 23.12
C LYS A 417 39.84 11.66 22.73
N TYR A 418 38.94 11.83 21.76
CA TYR A 418 38.00 10.78 21.36
C TYR A 418 38.33 10.22 19.98
N LEU A 419 38.06 8.94 19.77
CA LEU A 419 38.07 8.37 18.41
C LEU A 419 36.84 8.89 17.65
N LEU A 420 36.99 9.10 16.35
CA LEU A 420 35.86 9.51 15.50
C LEU A 420 34.81 8.40 15.51
N PRO A 421 33.55 8.67 15.90
CA PRO A 421 32.53 7.64 16.00
C PRO A 421 31.89 7.37 14.63
N ILE A 422 32.72 7.01 13.65
CA ILE A 422 32.34 6.80 12.25
C ILE A 422 32.48 5.32 11.92
N LYS A 423 31.37 4.71 11.52
CA LYS A 423 31.31 3.32 11.07
C LYS A 423 32.00 3.16 9.72
N LYS A 424 32.69 2.03 9.53
CA LYS A 424 33.36 1.70 8.25
C LYS A 424 32.43 1.77 7.03
N GLN A 425 31.14 1.53 7.24
CA GLN A 425 30.07 1.57 6.23
C GLN A 425 29.98 2.93 5.54
N TYR A 426 30.33 4.03 6.21
CA TYR A 426 30.42 5.37 5.60
C TYR A 426 31.33 5.36 4.37
N PHE A 427 32.47 4.66 4.44
CA PHE A 427 33.47 4.61 3.37
C PHE A 427 33.06 3.73 2.18
N ASN A 428 31.88 3.09 2.23
CA ASN A 428 31.27 2.48 1.06
C ASN A 428 30.60 3.52 0.14
N PHE A 429 30.27 4.69 0.69
CA PHE A 429 29.56 5.77 0.00
C PHE A 429 30.45 6.99 -0.23
N PHE A 430 31.38 7.27 0.68
CA PHE A 430 32.14 8.51 0.70
C PHE A 430 33.64 8.29 0.94
N SER A 431 34.46 9.26 0.53
CA SER A 431 35.90 9.26 0.78
C SER A 431 36.25 9.86 2.15
N PHE A 432 37.52 9.74 2.53
CA PHE A 432 38.05 10.41 3.72
C PHE A 432 38.04 11.94 3.59
N GLU A 433 38.23 12.48 2.39
CA GLU A 433 38.14 13.93 2.16
C GLU A 433 36.70 14.44 2.32
N ASP A 434 35.71 13.62 1.97
CA ASP A 434 34.30 13.95 2.22
C ASP A 434 34.02 13.95 3.73
N LEU A 435 34.59 12.99 4.48
CA LEU A 435 34.45 12.96 5.94
C LEU A 435 34.96 14.26 6.57
N LYS A 436 36.13 14.76 6.15
CA LYS A 436 36.70 16.00 6.68
C LYS A 436 35.80 17.22 6.45
N LYS A 437 35.10 17.26 5.31
CA LYS A 437 34.21 18.37 4.95
C LYS A 437 32.87 18.32 5.68
N ASN A 438 32.37 17.11 5.91
CA ASN A 438 30.99 16.89 6.33
C ASN A 438 30.83 16.58 7.82
N LEU A 439 31.91 16.24 8.53
CA LEU A 439 31.90 15.94 9.95
C LEU A 439 32.11 17.21 10.79
N ASN A 440 31.22 17.43 11.74
CA ASN A 440 31.33 18.45 12.77
C ASN A 440 31.13 17.81 14.15
N ILE A 441 31.98 18.15 15.11
CA ILE A 441 31.91 17.66 16.48
C ILE A 441 31.96 18.85 17.44
N GLN A 442 30.99 18.92 18.35
CA GLN A 442 30.84 19.99 19.32
C GLN A 442 30.68 19.42 20.74
N THR A 443 31.25 20.11 21.72
CA THR A 443 31.08 19.77 23.14
C THR A 443 30.02 20.67 23.74
N ASN A 444 28.99 20.08 24.32
CA ASN A 444 27.84 20.76 24.90
C ASN A 444 27.70 20.36 26.38
N SER A 445 26.82 21.03 27.13
CA SER A 445 26.53 20.68 28.54
C SER A 445 26.02 19.25 28.72
N GLU A 446 25.36 18.69 27.71
CA GLU A 446 24.75 17.35 27.72
C GLU A 446 25.72 16.23 27.28
N GLY A 447 26.90 16.58 26.77
CA GLY A 447 27.87 15.61 26.25
C GLY A 447 28.51 16.07 24.94
N ILE A 448 28.83 15.12 24.06
CA ILE A 448 29.50 15.39 22.78
C ILE A 448 28.52 15.18 21.64
N SER A 449 28.23 16.23 20.89
CA SER A 449 27.34 16.22 19.75
C SER A 449 28.15 16.04 18.46
N VAL A 450 27.82 15.02 17.69
CA VAL A 450 28.43 14.73 16.39
C VAL A 450 27.37 14.88 15.31
N THR A 451 27.69 15.70 14.31
CA THR A 451 26.86 15.92 13.13
C THR A 451 27.65 15.53 11.90
N LEU A 452 27.10 14.61 11.11
CA LEU A 452 27.63 14.21 9.81
C LEU A 452 26.63 14.58 8.72
N LYS A 453 27.02 15.49 7.82
CA LYS A 453 26.18 15.90 6.69
C LYS A 453 26.22 14.85 5.59
N VAL A 454 25.06 14.32 5.19
CA VAL A 454 24.95 13.31 4.14
C VAL A 454 24.32 13.92 2.89
N PRO A 455 25.07 14.06 1.78
CA PRO A 455 24.54 14.60 0.53
C PRO A 455 23.39 13.78 -0.06
N ILE A 456 22.37 14.46 -0.60
CA ILE A 456 21.18 13.86 -1.22
C ILE A 456 20.79 14.57 -2.51
N ARG A 457 20.10 13.85 -3.39
CA ARG A 457 19.50 14.41 -4.60
C ARG A 457 18.06 14.83 -4.32
N ASN A 458 17.83 16.13 -4.24
CA ASN A 458 16.54 16.72 -3.92
C ASN A 458 16.20 17.85 -4.92
N LYS A 459 14.99 17.80 -5.49
CA LYS A 459 14.52 18.79 -6.48
C LYS A 459 14.09 20.11 -5.85
N LYS A 460 13.90 20.16 -4.53
CA LYS A 460 13.41 21.31 -3.75
C LYS A 460 14.53 22.11 -3.07
N GLY A 461 15.79 21.82 -3.40
CA GLY A 461 16.96 22.63 -3.00
C GLY A 461 17.70 22.16 -1.74
N ILE A 462 17.24 21.11 -1.06
CA ILE A 462 17.95 20.54 0.10
C ILE A 462 19.14 19.71 -0.39
N ARG A 463 20.36 20.09 -0.01
CA ARG A 463 21.57 19.41 -0.51
C ARG A 463 22.03 18.25 0.35
N GLU A 464 21.66 18.27 1.63
CA GLU A 464 22.19 17.35 2.63
C GLU A 464 21.20 17.13 3.77
N ILE A 465 21.23 15.94 4.36
CA ILE A 465 20.53 15.60 5.60
C ILE A 465 21.56 15.39 6.70
N PRO A 466 21.45 16.08 7.85
CA PRO A 466 22.37 15.90 8.97
C PRO A 466 22.03 14.64 9.77
N PHE A 467 22.99 13.73 9.86
CA PHE A 467 22.98 12.64 10.84
C PHE A 467 23.57 13.17 12.14
N THR A 468 22.74 13.34 13.16
CA THR A 468 23.15 13.94 14.44
C THR A 468 23.00 12.92 15.57
N LYS A 469 24.03 12.82 16.41
CA LYS A 469 24.00 12.01 17.64
C LYS A 469 24.73 12.72 18.76
N THR A 470 24.10 12.81 19.92
CA THR A 470 24.71 13.34 21.15
C THR A 470 25.06 12.17 22.06
N TYR A 471 26.34 12.04 22.38
CA TYR A 471 26.87 11.02 23.29
C TYR A 471 26.88 11.58 24.70
N SER A 472 25.98 11.07 25.53
CA SER A 472 25.96 11.35 26.98
C SER A 472 27.15 10.71 27.68
N PRO A 473 27.51 11.13 28.92
CA PRO A 473 28.60 10.53 29.68
C PRO A 473 28.50 9.00 29.82
N ALA A 474 27.30 8.43 29.89
CA ALA A 474 27.08 6.99 29.96
C ALA A 474 27.46 6.23 28.67
N GLN A 475 27.41 6.92 27.52
CA GLN A 475 27.76 6.39 26.20
C GLN A 475 29.23 6.65 25.83
N ILE A 476 29.95 7.42 26.64
CA ILE A 476 31.39 7.61 26.50
C ILE A 476 32.09 6.46 27.23
N LYS A 477 32.92 5.70 26.51
CA LYS A 477 33.64 4.55 27.04
C LYS A 477 35.13 4.80 26.99
N SER A 478 35.80 4.65 28.12
CA SER A 478 37.26 4.72 28.18
C SER A 478 37.88 3.54 27.42
N CYS A 479 38.71 3.86 26.44
CA CYS A 479 39.51 2.91 25.69
C CYS A 479 40.74 2.52 26.51
N LYS A 480 40.65 1.40 27.22
CA LYS A 480 41.81 0.77 27.89
C LYS A 480 42.57 -0.12 26.92
N ALA A 481 42.92 0.40 25.76
CA ALA A 481 43.76 -0.34 24.83
C ALA A 481 45.23 -0.13 25.23
N ASP A 482 46.00 -1.22 25.39
CA ASP A 482 47.47 -1.19 25.42
C ASP A 482 48.07 -0.79 24.04
N ILE A 483 47.19 -0.45 23.07
CA ILE A 483 47.54 0.08 21.76
C ILE A 483 47.76 1.59 21.91
N GLY A 484 49.02 1.98 21.98
CA GLY A 484 49.41 3.35 21.71
C GLY A 484 49.28 3.62 20.21
N ILE A 485 48.36 4.50 19.82
CA ILE A 485 48.33 5.09 18.48
C ILE A 485 49.46 6.12 18.44
N PHE A 486 50.71 5.62 18.34
CA PHE A 486 51.89 6.45 18.24
C PHE A 486 52.15 6.77 16.78
N PRO A 487 52.10 8.05 16.41
CA PRO A 487 52.48 8.43 15.08
C PRO A 487 53.98 8.70 15.10
N PHE A 488 54.78 7.75 14.61
CA PHE A 488 56.21 8.00 14.39
C PHE A 488 56.41 9.16 13.41
#